data_AF-A0A7S2MXI1-F1
#
_entry.id   AF-A0A7S2MXI1-F1
#
_cell.length_a   1.000
_cell.length_b   1.000
_cell.length_c   1.000
_cell.angle_alpha   90.00
_cell.angle_beta   90.00
_cell.angle_gamma   90.00
#
_symmetry.space_group_name_H-M   'P 1'
#
loop_
_entity.id
_entity.type
_entity.pdbx_description
1 polymer ?
#
loop_
_entity_poly.entity_id
_entity_poly.type
_entity_poly.pdbx_seq_one_letter_code
_entity_poly.pdbx_strand_id
1 'polypeptide(L)'
;GGAARAVTEGAGRAWRGVRSPFAGHQAPPQRKRPPPQGRQPPPKKAPPPKKAGGARGGKGASAAAEANASRPYESPVDAARRLAKTLGAKPKICLVGGAKVQDAQTAPLVAAFAENLGKMLKGKACFVTSGLGGAQGLFAKHCGQEAQTFNLVPYGHVSGNCGADIYAGRSVEERAEVFAALGDVYVTIEGGRREAAEAQAAQAQSSLFDESGEHS
;
A
#
# COMPACT_ATOMS: atom_id res chain seq x y z
N GLY A 1 -42.86 -44.41 31.70
CA GLY A 1 -41.52 -44.96 32.00
C GLY A 1 -40.52 -44.35 31.05
N GLY A 2 -39.37 -43.90 31.57
CA GLY A 2 -38.27 -43.27 30.83
C GLY A 2 -38.45 -41.75 30.70
N ALA A 3 -38.04 -40.86 31.61
CA ALA A 3 -36.77 -40.62 32.33
C ALA A 3 -35.79 -39.69 31.56
N ALA A 4 -35.61 -38.49 32.15
CA ALA A 4 -34.42 -37.62 32.14
C ALA A 4 -34.03 -36.92 30.81
N ARG A 5 -33.53 -35.68 30.75
CA ARG A 5 -32.94 -34.78 31.76
C ARG A 5 -32.81 -33.36 31.15
N ALA A 6 -32.89 -32.34 32.00
CA ALA A 6 -32.58 -30.93 31.71
C ALA A 6 -31.06 -30.64 31.77
N VAL A 7 -30.59 -29.65 31.00
CA VAL A 7 -29.33 -28.88 31.18
C VAL A 7 -29.51 -27.53 30.43
N THR A 8 -30.02 -26.47 31.08
CA THR A 8 -29.34 -25.33 31.76
C THR A 8 -28.66 -24.28 30.88
N GLU A 9 -28.98 -23.04 31.25
CA GLU A 9 -28.38 -21.73 30.95
C GLU A 9 -26.83 -21.70 30.99
N GLY A 10 -26.24 -20.72 30.30
CA GLY A 10 -24.79 -20.48 30.40
C GLY A 10 -24.26 -19.21 29.75
N ALA A 11 -24.46 -18.08 30.43
CA ALA A 11 -23.51 -16.97 30.56
C ALA A 11 -23.22 -16.05 29.34
N GLY A 12 -24.00 -14.97 29.27
CA GLY A 12 -23.51 -13.68 28.78
C GLY A 12 -22.37 -13.17 29.67
N ARG A 13 -21.19 -12.99 29.09
CA ARG A 13 -20.04 -12.38 29.77
C ARG A 13 -20.06 -10.87 29.54
N ALA A 14 -20.49 -10.18 30.58
CA ALA A 14 -20.27 -8.76 30.81
C ALA A 14 -18.77 -8.44 30.75
N TRP A 15 -18.40 -7.49 29.89
CA TRP A 15 -17.10 -6.85 29.92
C TRP A 15 -17.03 -5.96 31.17
N ARG A 16 -16.27 -6.41 32.18
CA ARG A 16 -15.97 -5.61 33.37
C ARG A 16 -15.01 -4.49 32.99
N GLY A 17 -15.38 -3.28 33.41
CA GLY A 17 -14.60 -2.08 33.23
C GLY A 17 -13.19 -2.19 33.78
N VAL A 18 -12.21 -1.97 32.91
CA VAL A 18 -10.84 -1.65 33.28
C VAL A 18 -10.84 -0.19 33.71
N ARG A 19 -10.71 0.04 35.02
CA ARG A 19 -10.44 1.36 35.58
C ARG A 19 -9.06 1.81 35.10
N SER A 20 -9.03 2.91 34.35
CA SER A 20 -7.79 3.58 33.96
C SER A 20 -7.22 4.36 35.15
N PRO A 21 -5.97 4.13 35.57
CA PRO A 21 -5.31 4.99 36.53
C PRO A 21 -4.61 6.12 35.77
N PHE A 22 -5.36 7.15 35.34
CA PHE A 22 -4.75 8.42 34.95
C PHE A 22 -4.32 9.17 36.20
N ALA A 23 -3.14 8.80 36.68
CA ALA A 23 -2.38 9.56 37.65
C ALA A 23 -1.87 10.86 37.01
N GLY A 24 -2.17 11.98 37.67
CA GLY A 24 -1.43 13.24 37.68
C GLY A 24 -0.79 13.72 36.38
N HIS A 25 -1.49 14.58 35.64
CA HIS A 25 -0.83 15.52 34.73
C HIS A 25 0.01 16.51 35.54
N GLN A 26 1.32 16.24 35.67
CA GLN A 26 2.28 17.28 35.97
C GLN A 26 2.43 18.18 34.74
N ALA A 27 2.33 19.49 34.96
CA ALA A 27 2.56 20.49 33.94
C ALA A 27 3.97 20.33 33.34
N PRO A 28 4.14 20.44 32.01
CA PRO A 28 5.44 20.32 31.38
C PRO A 28 6.37 21.44 31.89
N PRO A 29 7.66 21.13 32.15
CA PRO A 29 8.62 22.13 32.60
C PRO A 29 8.77 23.22 31.53
N GLN A 30 8.64 24.49 31.95
CA GLN A 30 8.86 25.64 31.09
C GLN A 30 10.30 25.64 30.60
N ARG A 31 10.49 25.27 29.33
CA ARG A 31 11.80 25.35 28.66
C ARG A 31 12.18 26.82 28.52
N LYS A 32 13.25 27.24 29.21
CA LYS A 32 13.88 28.55 29.04
C LYS A 32 14.21 28.73 27.56
N ARG A 33 13.73 29.83 26.97
CA ARG A 33 14.05 30.20 25.58
C ARG A 33 15.58 30.34 25.44
N PRO A 34 16.20 29.74 24.42
CA PRO A 34 17.61 29.96 24.16
C PRO A 34 17.85 31.44 23.82
N PRO A 35 19.03 31.98 24.18
CA PRO A 35 19.38 33.36 23.85
C PRO A 35 19.39 33.57 22.32
N PRO A 36 19.09 34.79 21.85
CA PRO A 36 19.11 35.11 20.43
C PRO A 36 20.51 34.86 19.86
N GLN A 37 20.60 33.90 18.94
CA GLN A 37 21.83 33.63 18.20
C GLN A 37 22.16 34.86 17.36
N GLY A 38 23.38 35.38 17.54
CA GLY A 38 23.90 36.53 16.80
C GLY A 38 23.75 36.32 15.29
N ARG A 39 23.41 37.41 14.58
CA ARG A 39 23.23 37.43 13.13
C ARG A 39 24.44 36.80 12.45
N GLN A 40 24.24 35.64 11.82
CA GLN A 40 25.24 35.09 10.91
C GLN A 40 25.38 36.02 9.69
N PRO A 41 26.62 36.28 9.23
CA PRO A 41 26.85 37.00 7.99
C PRO A 41 26.27 36.22 6.79
N PRO A 42 25.82 36.92 5.73
CA PRO A 42 25.18 36.28 4.59
C PRO A 42 26.13 35.29 3.90
N PRO A 43 25.64 34.13 3.44
CA PRO A 43 26.44 33.16 2.72
C PRO A 43 26.97 33.77 1.42
N LYS A 44 28.27 33.57 1.15
CA LYS A 44 28.93 33.96 -0.10
C LYS A 44 28.21 33.28 -1.27
N LYS A 45 27.88 34.07 -2.30
CA LYS A 45 27.18 33.64 -3.52
C LYS A 45 27.78 32.34 -4.07
N ALA A 46 26.94 31.31 -4.20
CA ALA A 46 27.29 30.07 -4.87
C ALA A 46 27.65 30.32 -6.34
N PRO A 47 28.63 29.60 -6.91
CA PRO A 47 28.93 29.67 -8.33
C PRO A 47 27.73 29.19 -9.17
N PRO A 48 27.52 29.74 -10.38
CA PRO A 48 26.40 29.36 -11.22
C PRO A 48 26.48 27.87 -11.60
N PRO A 49 25.34 27.17 -11.68
CA PRO A 49 25.32 25.77 -12.09
C PRO A 49 25.84 25.64 -13.52
N LYS A 50 26.86 24.79 -13.70
CA LYS A 50 27.32 24.35 -15.01
C LYS A 50 26.13 23.68 -15.71
N LYS A 51 25.78 24.18 -16.91
CA LYS A 51 24.78 23.57 -17.79
C LYS A 51 25.20 22.13 -18.08
N ALA A 52 24.60 21.17 -17.38
CA ALA A 52 24.64 19.77 -17.77
C ALA A 52 23.73 19.62 -18.99
N GLY A 53 24.34 19.68 -20.17
CA GLY A 53 23.74 19.15 -21.39
C GLY A 53 23.48 17.66 -21.20
N GLY A 54 22.24 17.24 -21.41
CA GLY A 54 21.81 15.87 -21.19
C GLY A 54 20.37 15.65 -21.62
N ALA A 55 20.05 16.04 -22.86
CA ALA A 55 18.87 15.53 -23.54
C ALA A 55 19.06 14.01 -23.76
N ARG A 56 18.60 13.19 -22.82
CA ARG A 56 18.45 11.74 -23.00
C ARG A 56 16.97 11.37 -22.86
N GLY A 57 16.41 10.83 -23.94
CA GLY A 57 15.43 9.74 -23.81
C GLY A 57 13.98 9.99 -24.21
N GLY A 58 13.67 10.83 -25.20
CA GLY A 58 12.29 11.01 -25.69
C GLY A 58 11.73 9.89 -26.59
N LYS A 59 12.49 8.83 -26.91
CA LYS A 59 12.09 7.80 -27.90
C LYS A 59 11.38 6.57 -27.32
N GLY A 60 11.36 6.38 -26.00
CA GLY A 60 10.70 5.22 -25.36
C GLY A 60 9.21 5.41 -25.06
N ALA A 61 8.80 6.66 -24.80
CA ALA A 61 7.43 6.97 -24.41
C ALA A 61 6.43 6.83 -25.57
N SER A 62 6.83 7.09 -26.82
CA SER A 62 5.87 7.04 -27.95
C SER A 62 5.53 5.61 -28.37
N ALA A 63 6.49 4.69 -28.39
CA ALA A 63 6.23 3.29 -28.74
C ALA A 63 5.37 2.58 -27.67
N ALA A 64 5.59 2.91 -26.39
CA ALA A 64 4.79 2.40 -25.28
C ALA A 64 3.36 2.96 -25.30
N ALA A 65 3.20 4.24 -25.67
CA ALA A 65 1.88 4.86 -25.85
C ALA A 65 1.14 4.30 -27.09
N GLU A 66 1.82 4.06 -28.20
CA GLU A 66 1.24 3.46 -29.42
C GLU A 66 0.85 1.99 -29.20
N ALA A 67 1.67 1.20 -28.49
CA ALA A 67 1.33 -0.17 -28.12
C ALA A 67 0.15 -0.24 -27.13
N ASN A 68 -0.05 0.80 -26.31
CA ASN A 68 -1.21 0.91 -25.43
C ASN A 68 -2.48 1.32 -26.22
N ALA A 69 -2.36 2.23 -27.18
CA ALA A 69 -3.48 2.70 -28.00
C ALA A 69 -4.07 1.62 -28.92
N SER A 70 -3.29 0.61 -29.29
CA SER A 70 -3.75 -0.51 -30.12
C SER A 70 -4.36 -1.67 -29.34
N ARG A 71 -4.28 -1.67 -28.00
CA ARG A 71 -4.94 -2.69 -27.18
C ARG A 71 -6.45 -2.47 -27.16
N PRO A 72 -7.27 -3.53 -27.26
CA PRO A 72 -8.69 -3.44 -26.98
C PRO A 72 -8.88 -2.84 -25.58
N TYR A 73 -9.81 -1.88 -25.47
CA TYR A 73 -10.17 -1.35 -24.17
C TYR A 73 -10.69 -2.48 -23.28
N GLU A 74 -10.17 -2.54 -22.06
CA GLU A 74 -10.60 -3.45 -21.01
C GLU A 74 -11.10 -2.59 -19.85
N SER A 75 -12.30 -2.87 -19.35
CA SER A 75 -12.82 -2.16 -18.18
C SER A 75 -11.97 -2.47 -16.94
N PRO A 76 -11.89 -1.58 -15.94
CA PRO A 76 -11.17 -1.86 -14.70
C PRO A 76 -11.60 -3.16 -14.00
N VAL A 77 -12.90 -3.47 -14.05
CA VAL A 77 -13.46 -4.70 -13.47
C VAL A 77 -12.97 -5.95 -14.22
N ASP A 78 -12.98 -5.92 -15.55
CA ASP A 78 -12.51 -7.05 -16.36
C ASP A 78 -11.00 -7.26 -16.20
N ALA A 79 -10.24 -6.16 -16.14
CA ALA A 79 -8.80 -6.20 -15.90
C ALA A 79 -8.48 -6.78 -14.52
N ALA A 80 -9.21 -6.40 -13.47
CA ALA A 80 -9.06 -6.97 -12.14
C ALA A 80 -9.38 -8.48 -12.15
N ARG A 81 -10.46 -8.90 -12.82
CA ARG A 81 -10.84 -10.31 -12.95
C ARG A 81 -9.77 -11.12 -13.70
N ARG A 82 -9.22 -10.58 -14.79
CA ARG A 82 -8.13 -11.19 -15.55
C ARG A 82 -6.89 -11.33 -14.68
N LEU A 83 -6.48 -10.28 -13.98
CA LEU A 83 -5.32 -10.31 -13.10
C LEU A 83 -5.53 -11.28 -11.93
N ALA A 84 -6.71 -11.34 -11.33
CA ALA A 84 -7.03 -12.33 -10.29
C ALA A 84 -6.84 -13.76 -10.81
N LYS A 85 -7.24 -14.06 -12.05
CA LYS A 85 -6.96 -15.36 -12.68
C LYS A 85 -5.47 -15.59 -12.90
N THR A 86 -4.73 -14.59 -13.36
CA THR A 86 -3.28 -14.66 -13.60
C THR A 86 -2.48 -14.87 -12.31
N LEU A 87 -2.84 -14.19 -11.24
CA LEU A 87 -2.19 -14.27 -9.93
C LEU A 87 -2.60 -15.54 -9.15
N GLY A 88 -3.67 -16.20 -9.59
CA GLY A 88 -4.20 -17.42 -9.01
C GLY A 88 -5.10 -17.16 -7.80
N ALA A 89 -5.56 -18.25 -7.17
CA ALA A 89 -6.53 -18.22 -6.07
C ALA A 89 -5.94 -17.76 -4.72
N LYS A 90 -4.66 -17.35 -4.67
CA LYS A 90 -4.03 -16.91 -3.42
C LYS A 90 -4.54 -15.52 -3.02
N PRO A 91 -4.67 -15.21 -1.72
CA PRO A 91 -4.95 -13.86 -1.27
C PRO A 91 -3.94 -12.83 -1.81
N LYS A 92 -4.47 -11.72 -2.33
CA LYS A 92 -3.77 -10.56 -2.88
C LYS A 92 -3.74 -9.48 -1.80
N ILE A 93 -2.56 -9.27 -1.23
CA ILE A 93 -2.33 -8.24 -0.22
C ILE A 93 -1.80 -6.99 -0.92
N CYS A 94 -2.66 -5.99 -1.04
CA CYS A 94 -2.35 -4.72 -1.68
C CYS A 94 -1.69 -3.75 -0.69
N LEU A 95 -0.52 -3.23 -1.05
CA LEU A 95 0.20 -2.24 -0.26
C LEU A 95 -0.06 -0.84 -0.78
N VAL A 96 -0.55 0.00 0.12
CA VAL A 96 -0.83 1.41 -0.11
C VAL A 96 0.16 2.23 0.71
N GLY A 97 0.80 3.21 0.08
CA GLY A 97 1.73 4.09 0.77
C GLY A 97 2.34 5.12 -0.17
N GLY A 98 2.82 6.22 0.40
CA GLY A 98 3.39 7.31 -0.36
C GLY A 98 4.68 6.92 -1.11
N ALA A 99 4.96 7.63 -2.19
CA ALA A 99 6.18 7.46 -2.99
C ALA A 99 7.48 7.86 -2.26
N LYS A 100 7.37 8.42 -1.05
CA LYS A 100 8.48 8.81 -0.18
C LYS A 100 8.16 8.40 1.24
N VAL A 101 9.20 7.97 1.96
CA VAL A 101 9.13 7.74 3.40
C VAL A 101 9.30 9.07 4.11
N GLN A 102 8.36 9.44 4.98
CA GLN A 102 8.34 10.71 5.69
C GLN A 102 8.99 10.61 7.08
N ASP A 103 8.78 9.49 7.78
CA ASP A 103 9.32 9.28 9.12
C ASP A 103 10.55 8.36 9.08
N ALA A 104 11.61 8.75 9.80
CA ALA A 104 12.86 7.97 9.85
C ALA A 104 12.68 6.57 10.46
N GLN A 105 11.66 6.36 11.30
CA GLN A 105 11.32 5.07 11.91
C GLN A 105 10.47 4.18 11.00
N THR A 106 9.82 4.74 9.99
CA THR A 106 9.05 3.93 9.02
C THR A 106 9.95 2.99 8.25
N ALA A 107 11.12 3.44 7.80
CA ALA A 107 12.00 2.60 7.00
C ALA A 107 12.39 1.28 7.71
N PRO A 108 12.95 1.28 8.93
CA PRO A 108 13.26 0.04 9.63
C PRO A 108 12.00 -0.78 9.96
N LEU A 109 10.87 -0.13 10.26
CA LEU A 109 9.61 -0.83 10.51
C LEU A 109 9.13 -1.59 9.26
N VAL A 110 9.13 -0.95 8.10
CA VAL A 110 8.69 -1.54 6.82
C VAL A 110 9.60 -2.70 6.42
N ALA A 111 10.92 -2.56 6.62
CA ALA A 111 11.87 -3.63 6.34
C ALA A 111 11.58 -4.87 7.21
N ALA A 112 11.48 -4.68 8.53
CA ALA A 112 11.17 -5.77 9.47
C ALA A 112 9.79 -6.38 9.20
N PHE A 113 8.80 -5.55 8.87
CA PHE A 113 7.45 -5.99 8.52
C PHE A 113 7.45 -6.85 7.25
N ALA A 114 8.12 -6.40 6.19
CA ALA A 114 8.21 -7.12 4.92
C ALA A 114 8.90 -8.47 5.07
N GLU A 115 10.02 -8.53 5.82
CA GLU A 115 10.76 -9.77 6.06
C GLU A 115 9.93 -10.80 6.84
N ASN A 116 9.25 -10.36 7.90
CA ASN A 116 8.43 -11.26 8.72
C ASN A 116 7.19 -11.73 7.97
N LEU A 117 6.50 -10.82 7.29
CA LEU A 117 5.28 -11.13 6.55
C LEU A 117 5.56 -12.03 5.34
N GLY A 118 6.64 -11.75 4.60
CA GLY A 118 7.08 -12.57 3.46
C GLY A 118 7.40 -14.01 3.86
N LYS A 119 8.11 -14.20 4.99
CA LYS A 119 8.38 -15.53 5.56
C LYS A 119 7.11 -16.24 5.99
N MET A 120 6.23 -15.55 6.72
CA MET A 120 5.00 -16.12 7.27
C MET A 120 4.01 -16.56 6.17
N LEU A 121 3.92 -15.78 5.09
CA LEU A 121 2.97 -15.99 3.99
C LEU A 121 3.59 -16.63 2.75
N LYS A 122 4.82 -17.14 2.84
CA LYS A 122 5.50 -17.83 1.73
C LYS A 122 4.59 -18.89 1.11
N GLY A 123 4.32 -18.74 -0.18
CA GLY A 123 3.46 -19.64 -0.95
C GLY A 123 1.96 -19.52 -0.67
N LYS A 124 1.54 -18.79 0.37
CA LYS A 124 0.15 -18.66 0.83
C LYS A 124 -0.54 -17.41 0.30
N ALA A 125 0.20 -16.33 0.04
CA ALA A 125 -0.34 -15.07 -0.48
C ALA A 125 0.62 -14.46 -1.52
N CYS A 126 0.15 -13.46 -2.25
CA CYS A 126 0.99 -12.58 -3.05
C CYS A 126 0.79 -11.11 -2.64
N PHE A 127 1.82 -10.32 -2.86
CA PHE A 127 1.83 -8.89 -2.54
C PHE A 127 1.72 -8.10 -3.83
N VAL A 128 0.84 -7.10 -3.83
CA VAL A 128 0.64 -6.21 -4.98
C VAL A 128 0.91 -4.79 -4.55
N THR A 129 1.77 -4.08 -5.28
CA THR A 129 2.05 -2.66 -5.09
C THR A 129 1.62 -1.88 -6.32
N SER A 130 1.54 -0.56 -6.20
CA SER A 130 1.31 0.35 -7.33
C SER A 130 2.59 0.68 -8.13
N GLY A 131 3.71 0.02 -7.81
CA GLY A 131 5.01 0.26 -8.44
C GLY A 131 5.68 1.56 -8.03
N LEU A 132 5.27 2.16 -6.91
CA LEU A 132 5.85 3.40 -6.41
C LEU A 132 7.06 3.14 -5.49
N GLY A 133 7.97 4.11 -5.42
CA GLY A 133 9.06 4.09 -4.44
C GLY A 133 8.58 4.27 -3.00
N GLY A 134 9.46 4.72 -2.11
CA GLY A 134 9.10 4.95 -0.71
C GLY A 134 8.79 3.66 0.03
N ALA A 135 7.65 3.61 0.74
CA ALA A 135 7.27 2.46 1.55
C ALA A 135 7.02 1.19 0.71
N GLN A 136 6.39 1.31 -0.46
CA GLN A 136 6.07 0.18 -1.32
C GLN A 136 7.34 -0.46 -1.91
N GLY A 137 8.23 0.36 -2.46
CA GLY A 137 9.54 -0.09 -2.96
C GLY A 137 10.42 -0.68 -1.86
N LEU A 138 10.39 -0.10 -0.66
CA LEU A 138 11.12 -0.64 0.50
C LEU A 138 10.57 -1.99 0.94
N PHE A 139 9.24 -2.15 0.99
CA PHE A 139 8.63 -3.45 1.26
C PHE A 139 9.05 -4.47 0.21
N ALA A 140 8.91 -4.16 -1.08
CA ALA A 140 9.23 -5.07 -2.17
C ALA A 140 10.70 -5.54 -2.14
N LYS A 141 11.62 -4.65 -1.72
CA LYS A 141 13.04 -4.97 -1.54
C LYS A 141 13.30 -5.98 -0.41
N HIS A 142 12.52 -5.92 0.67
CA HIS A 142 12.73 -6.70 1.90
C HIS A 142 11.82 -7.92 2.04
N CYS A 143 10.76 -8.04 1.25
CA CYS A 143 9.81 -9.16 1.35
C CYS A 143 10.44 -10.52 0.96
N GLY A 144 11.58 -10.49 0.28
CA GLY A 144 12.32 -11.67 -0.17
C GLY A 144 11.79 -12.21 -1.50
N GLN A 145 12.65 -12.90 -2.25
CA GLN A 145 12.30 -13.42 -3.59
C GLN A 145 11.24 -14.53 -3.55
N GLU A 146 11.10 -15.19 -2.40
CA GLU A 146 10.14 -16.27 -2.21
C GLU A 146 8.71 -15.75 -1.98
N ALA A 147 8.56 -14.48 -1.61
CA ALA A 147 7.30 -13.80 -1.54
C ALA A 147 6.96 -13.24 -2.94
N GLN A 148 5.91 -13.77 -3.56
CA GLN A 148 5.47 -13.33 -4.88
C GLN A 148 5.00 -11.87 -4.81
N THR A 149 5.86 -10.95 -5.24
CA THR A 149 5.60 -9.50 -5.23
C THR A 149 5.42 -9.00 -6.65
N PHE A 150 4.30 -8.31 -6.88
CA PHE A 150 3.92 -7.76 -8.17
C PHE A 150 3.74 -6.24 -8.09
N ASN A 151 4.09 -5.54 -9.16
CA ASN A 151 3.89 -4.10 -9.29
C ASN A 151 2.84 -3.85 -10.37
N LEU A 152 1.66 -3.41 -9.97
CA LEU A 152 0.59 -3.04 -10.88
C LEU A 152 0.85 -1.64 -11.46
N VAL A 153 1.19 -1.61 -12.74
CA VAL A 153 1.49 -0.39 -13.48
C VAL A 153 0.58 -0.22 -14.69
N PRO A 154 0.31 1.01 -15.14
CA PRO A 154 -0.41 1.22 -16.39
C PRO A 154 0.35 0.63 -17.57
N TYR A 155 -0.36 0.31 -18.65
CA TYR A 155 0.29 -0.13 -19.89
C TYR A 155 1.32 0.91 -20.38
N GLY A 156 2.45 0.40 -20.87
CA GLY A 156 3.56 1.22 -21.34
C GLY A 156 4.44 1.84 -20.25
N HIS A 157 4.19 1.56 -18.97
CA HIS A 157 4.99 2.02 -17.84
C HIS A 157 5.84 0.88 -17.25
N VAL A 158 6.81 1.23 -16.40
CA VAL A 158 7.64 0.26 -15.66
C VAL A 158 7.81 0.74 -14.21
N SER A 159 7.81 -0.15 -13.24
CA SER A 159 7.79 0.22 -11.81
C SER A 159 9.16 0.59 -11.23
N GLY A 160 10.27 0.13 -11.82
CA GLY A 160 11.62 0.34 -11.29
C GLY A 160 11.88 -0.28 -9.91
N ASN A 161 10.93 -1.06 -9.38
CA ASN A 161 10.99 -1.70 -8.08
C ASN A 161 11.35 -3.18 -8.19
N CYS A 162 11.63 -3.82 -7.05
CA CYS A 162 11.71 -5.27 -6.97
C CYS A 162 10.33 -5.91 -7.23
N GLY A 163 10.32 -7.13 -7.75
CA GLY A 163 9.10 -7.85 -8.14
C GLY A 163 8.83 -7.82 -9.64
N ALA A 164 7.74 -8.46 -10.06
CA ALA A 164 7.34 -8.53 -11.46
C ALA A 164 6.29 -7.46 -11.79
N ASP A 165 6.48 -6.73 -12.88
CA ASP A 165 5.48 -5.78 -13.36
C ASP A 165 4.29 -6.53 -13.98
N ILE A 166 3.08 -6.16 -13.55
CA ILE A 166 1.81 -6.57 -14.15
C ILE A 166 1.08 -5.33 -14.63
N TYR A 167 0.32 -5.47 -15.72
CA TYR A 167 -0.19 -4.33 -16.46
C TYR A 167 -1.71 -4.30 -16.51
N ALA A 168 -2.28 -3.17 -16.13
CA ALA A 168 -3.70 -2.85 -16.34
C ALA A 168 -3.94 -1.34 -16.29
N GLY A 169 -5.01 -0.91 -16.98
CA GLY A 169 -5.35 0.50 -17.11
C GLY A 169 -4.45 1.23 -18.12
N ARG A 170 -5.04 2.20 -18.81
CA ARG A 170 -4.35 3.10 -19.73
C ARG A 170 -3.82 4.34 -19.04
N SER A 171 -4.37 4.67 -17.87
CA SER A 171 -3.99 5.80 -17.05
C SER A 171 -3.72 5.39 -15.60
N VAL A 172 -3.23 6.35 -14.81
CA VAL A 172 -2.98 6.20 -13.38
C VAL A 172 -4.28 5.96 -12.62
N GLU A 173 -5.37 6.59 -13.06
CA GLU A 173 -6.72 6.51 -12.50
C GLU A 173 -7.33 5.13 -12.78
N GLU A 174 -7.38 4.69 -14.04
CA GLU A 174 -7.88 3.36 -14.39
C GLU A 174 -7.09 2.26 -13.65
N ARG A 175 -5.76 2.40 -13.55
CA ARG A 175 -4.93 1.48 -12.77
C ARG A 175 -5.26 1.51 -11.27
N ALA A 176 -5.62 2.67 -10.71
CA ALA A 176 -6.02 2.75 -9.30
C ALA A 176 -7.36 2.03 -9.05
N GLU A 177 -8.30 2.12 -9.98
CA GLU A 177 -9.57 1.37 -9.92
C GLU A 177 -9.32 -0.14 -9.99
N VAL A 178 -8.45 -0.59 -10.90
CA VAL A 178 -8.04 -2.01 -10.95
C VAL A 178 -7.38 -2.44 -9.65
N PHE A 179 -6.49 -1.61 -9.09
CA PHE A 179 -5.83 -1.91 -7.83
C PHE A 179 -6.81 -2.04 -6.66
N ALA A 180 -7.85 -1.21 -6.64
CA ALA A 180 -8.93 -1.22 -5.64
C ALA A 180 -9.88 -2.42 -5.79
N ALA A 181 -10.06 -2.95 -7.00
CA ALA A 181 -10.86 -4.14 -7.26
C ALA A 181 -10.09 -5.47 -7.08
N LEU A 182 -8.75 -5.45 -7.15
CA LEU A 182 -7.93 -6.66 -7.17
C LEU A 182 -7.60 -7.23 -5.79
N GLY A 183 -7.46 -6.38 -4.78
CA GLY A 183 -6.94 -6.74 -3.47
C GLY A 183 -8.00 -7.39 -2.58
N ASP A 184 -7.59 -8.43 -1.86
CA ASP A 184 -8.42 -9.03 -0.82
C ASP A 184 -8.16 -8.38 0.55
N VAL A 185 -6.94 -7.85 0.74
CA VAL A 185 -6.51 -7.15 1.96
C VAL A 185 -5.69 -5.93 1.58
N TYR A 186 -5.95 -4.79 2.22
CA TYR A 186 -5.22 -3.55 2.01
C TYR A 186 -4.42 -3.16 3.25
N VAL A 187 -3.12 -2.93 3.08
CA VAL A 187 -2.23 -2.49 4.15
C VAL A 187 -1.69 -1.12 3.81
N THR A 188 -2.03 -0.13 4.63
CA THR A 188 -1.56 1.25 4.49
C THR A 188 -0.30 1.47 5.33
N ILE A 189 0.76 2.00 4.71
CA ILE A 189 2.01 2.39 5.38
C ILE A 189 2.19 3.90 5.23
N GLU A 190 2.40 4.61 6.35
CA GLU A 190 2.41 6.08 6.40
C GLU A 190 1.15 6.72 5.79
N GLY A 191 -0.01 6.14 6.09
CA GLY A 191 -1.27 6.60 5.54
C GLY A 191 -1.55 8.06 5.88
N GLY A 192 -1.59 8.92 4.86
CA GLY A 192 -2.21 10.23 4.90
C GLY A 192 -3.67 10.16 4.44
N ARG A 193 -4.30 11.33 4.29
CA ARG A 193 -5.72 11.42 3.92
C ARG A 193 -6.04 10.76 2.57
N ARG A 194 -5.07 10.69 1.66
CA ARG A 194 -5.22 10.09 0.31
C ARG A 194 -5.20 8.57 0.37
N GLU A 195 -4.27 8.01 1.14
CA GLU A 195 -4.12 6.58 1.35
C GLU A 195 -5.35 6.01 2.08
N ALA A 196 -5.95 6.78 2.99
CA ALA A 196 -7.22 6.45 3.62
C ALA A 196 -8.39 6.40 2.60
N ALA A 197 -8.44 7.34 1.65
CA ALA A 197 -9.46 7.34 0.60
C ALA A 197 -9.30 6.15 -0.37
N GLU A 198 -8.06 5.78 -0.72
CA GLU A 198 -7.77 4.60 -1.53
C GLU A 198 -8.20 3.30 -0.82
N ALA A 199 -7.92 3.19 0.49
CA ALA A 199 -8.37 2.05 1.29
C ALA A 199 -9.91 1.96 1.43
N GLN A 200 -10.59 3.10 1.59
CA GLN A 200 -12.05 3.15 1.65
C GLN A 200 -12.71 2.81 0.31
N ALA A 201 -12.17 3.31 -0.80
CA ALA A 201 -12.67 2.99 -2.13
C ALA A 201 -12.54 1.50 -2.42
N ALA A 202 -11.42 0.89 -2.01
CA ALA A 202 -11.24 -0.56 -2.12
C ALA A 202 -12.27 -1.35 -1.30
N GLN A 203 -12.53 -0.95 -0.05
CA GLN A 203 -13.54 -1.61 0.78
C GLN A 203 -14.94 -1.57 0.16
N ALA A 204 -15.33 -0.43 -0.42
CA ALA A 204 -16.63 -0.27 -1.08
C ALA A 204 -16.78 -1.16 -2.33
N GLN A 205 -15.67 -1.44 -3.03
CA GLN A 205 -15.70 -2.32 -4.19
C GLN A 205 -15.72 -3.81 -3.81
N SER A 206 -15.03 -4.21 -2.73
CA SER A 206 -15.10 -5.59 -2.24
C SER A 206 -16.53 -6.01 -1.84
N SER A 207 -17.33 -5.11 -1.26
CA SER A 207 -18.73 -5.40 -0.93
C SER A 207 -19.65 -5.58 -2.14
N LEU A 208 -19.28 -5.03 -3.30
CA LEU A 208 -20.08 -5.12 -4.53
C LEU A 208 -19.89 -6.46 -5.26
N PHE A 209 -18.78 -7.17 -5.04
CA PHE A 209 -18.55 -8.48 -5.65
C PHE A 209 -19.21 -9.63 -4.88
N ASP A 210 -19.46 -9.46 -3.57
CA ASP A 210 -20.06 -10.50 -2.71
C ASP A 210 -21.56 -10.71 -3.01
N GLU A 211 -22.28 -9.68 -3.47
CA GLU A 211 -23.72 -9.80 -3.79
C GLU A 211 -24.02 -10.44 -5.16
N SER A 212 -23.00 -10.85 -5.92
CA SER A 212 -23.18 -11.56 -7.21
C SER A 212 -22.88 -13.07 -7.14
N GLY A 213 -22.62 -13.60 -5.93
CA GLY A 213 -22.16 -14.96 -5.69
C GLY A 213 -23.22 -16.00 -5.29
N GLU A 214 -24.51 -15.66 -5.22
CA GLU A 214 -25.58 -16.66 -5.04
C GLU A 214 -26.27 -16.94 -6.38
N HIS A 215 -25.80 -18.00 -7.06
CA HIS A 215 -26.57 -18.99 -7.83
C HIS A 215 -25.69 -19.66 -8.88
N SER A 216 -25.21 -20.87 -8.57
CA SER A 216 -25.26 -22.10 -9.41
C SER A 216 -24.51 -23.23 -8.73
#